data_AF-A0A0D0AT44-F1
#
_entry.id   AF-A0A0D0AT44-F1
#
_cell.length_a   1.000
_cell.length_b   1.000
_cell.length_c   1.000
_cell.angle_alpha   90.00
_cell.angle_beta   90.00
_cell.angle_gamma   90.00
#
_symmetry.space_group_name_H-M   'P 1'
#
loop_
_entity.id
_entity.type
_entity.pdbx_description
1 polymer ?
#
loop_
_entity_poly.entity_id
_entity_poly.type
_entity_poly.pdbx_seq_one_letter_code
_entity_poly.pdbx_strand_id
1 'polypeptide(L)'
;MPTSRAALTRCVCEECIRKGGYDEKGAPRGVLIAERSISAHLQHVKAESLLSTIAGESSISSITHNLGHLSLTADHSQPPLLTSATTASTNLDHPGPSNVPAVPVAALSDRLERLKLSDSISAPPIKKADRETTSKLKHSRRTLKALQILANIDSRIQRGFRLSLHPYNLDNIGRELALLRTAIENVNGGADVVIAQKKAIVTQMDDLATQLASYQDVRQVPLEINTDALQQAPVDRSDEISQVILFLCVACRVVMGVSRRSCDFIIKIISIILFLSFRRSDGSLSSLHENILKQIPLTSEGAETKFHLSGKTIVYAVCNCHCTYPPTYVPGSTTARYPERCTHCPTPETECGDALLVGTEGELRPKKVFLYHDFKDYLSGLLSRRDVEAVMDEACDDLMDSINSPPPPFVKNPFEAQFLRQFGGPKPETLFIDRGEEGRYAFAFHVDFFNPEGMNVRGASTSCGIISMACLNLPLD
;
A
#
# COMPACT_ATOMS: atom_id res chain seq x y z
N MET A 1 48.80 11.47 -14.71
CA MET A 1 49.25 10.81 -13.46
C MET A 1 48.65 9.42 -13.43
N PRO A 2 49.43 8.34 -13.24
CA PRO A 2 48.85 7.00 -13.13
C PRO A 2 48.02 6.90 -11.84
N THR A 3 46.77 6.45 -11.98
CA THR A 3 45.89 6.17 -10.85
C THR A 3 46.49 5.05 -10.01
N SER A 4 46.81 5.35 -8.75
CA SER A 4 47.24 4.37 -7.76
C SER A 4 46.23 3.22 -7.72
N ARG A 5 46.64 2.01 -8.11
CA ARG A 5 45.82 0.80 -7.93
C ARG A 5 45.53 0.64 -6.45
N ALA A 6 44.27 0.44 -6.08
CA ALA A 6 43.88 0.20 -4.71
C ALA A 6 44.50 -1.13 -4.24
N ALA A 7 45.17 -1.12 -3.08
CA ALA A 7 45.61 -2.34 -2.43
C ALA A 7 44.40 -3.18 -2.05
N LEU A 8 44.41 -4.45 -2.47
CA LEU A 8 43.40 -5.45 -2.10
C LEU A 8 43.99 -6.34 -1.02
N THR A 9 43.23 -6.52 0.05
CA THR A 9 43.59 -7.37 1.19
C THR A 9 42.50 -8.43 1.35
N ARG A 10 42.90 -9.64 1.72
CA ARG A 10 42.00 -10.80 1.83
C ARG A 10 41.34 -10.83 3.21
N CYS A 11 40.02 -10.77 3.27
CA CYS A 11 39.25 -10.93 4.50
C CYS A 11 38.94 -12.42 4.74
N VAL A 12 39.22 -12.91 5.95
CA VAL A 12 39.01 -14.30 6.39
C VAL A 12 38.01 -14.40 7.54
N CYS A 13 37.04 -13.48 7.63
CA CYS A 13 35.90 -13.67 8.52
C CYS A 13 35.05 -14.85 8.04
N GLU A 14 34.24 -15.43 8.92
CA GLU A 14 33.43 -16.63 8.62
C GLU A 14 32.57 -16.48 7.36
N GLU A 15 31.93 -15.32 7.17
CA GLU A 15 31.14 -15.05 5.97
C GLU A 15 31.99 -14.98 4.70
N CYS A 16 33.17 -14.35 4.76
CA CYS A 16 34.10 -14.30 3.64
C CYS A 16 34.73 -15.65 3.33
N ILE A 17 34.98 -16.50 4.33
CA ILE A 17 35.43 -17.88 4.12
C ILE A 17 34.31 -18.68 3.45
N ARG A 18 33.05 -18.52 3.89
CA ARG A 18 31.89 -19.17 3.27
C ARG A 18 31.74 -18.80 1.79
N LYS A 19 31.98 -17.54 1.42
CA LYS A 19 31.93 -17.06 0.03
C LYS A 19 33.16 -17.44 -0.79
N GLY A 20 34.35 -17.35 -0.21
CA GLY A 20 35.62 -17.58 -0.89
C GLY A 20 36.02 -19.05 -1.00
N GLY A 21 35.45 -19.90 -0.14
CA GLY A 21 35.81 -21.32 0.00
C GLY A 21 37.19 -21.54 0.61
N TYR A 22 37.69 -22.76 0.44
CA TYR A 22 39.03 -23.19 0.83
C TYR A 22 39.88 -23.48 -0.42
N ASP A 23 41.19 -23.32 -0.33
CA ASP A 23 42.10 -23.74 -1.39
C ASP A 23 42.36 -25.25 -1.36
N GLU A 24 43.12 -25.75 -2.33
CA GLU A 24 43.45 -27.18 -2.46
C GLU A 24 44.21 -27.76 -1.25
N LYS A 25 44.77 -26.90 -0.38
CA LYS A 25 45.46 -27.29 0.86
C LYS A 25 44.56 -27.17 2.09
N GLY A 26 43.28 -26.84 1.91
CA GLY A 26 42.33 -26.61 2.99
C GLY A 26 42.49 -25.27 3.71
N ALA A 27 43.26 -24.31 3.17
CA ALA A 27 43.38 -22.99 3.77
C ALA A 27 42.24 -22.06 3.30
N PRO A 28 41.66 -21.23 4.18
CA PRO A 28 40.55 -20.36 3.81
C PRO A 28 40.98 -19.33 2.76
N ARG A 29 40.26 -19.28 1.63
CA ARG A 29 40.54 -18.29 0.56
C ARG A 29 39.99 -16.92 0.89
N GLY A 30 38.88 -16.82 1.62
CA GLY A 30 38.28 -15.52 1.94
C GLY A 30 37.87 -14.72 0.69
N VAL A 31 37.55 -13.43 0.87
CA VAL A 31 37.22 -12.50 -0.23
C VAL A 31 38.26 -11.39 -0.30
N LEU A 32 38.66 -10.99 -1.51
CA LEU A 32 39.53 -9.82 -1.71
C LEU A 32 38.70 -8.54 -1.56
N ILE A 33 39.06 -7.70 -0.59
CA ILE A 33 38.39 -6.44 -0.29
C ILE A 33 39.42 -5.32 -0.39
N ALA A 34 39.02 -4.14 -0.87
CA ALA A 34 39.88 -2.96 -0.81
C ALA A 34 40.31 -2.72 0.65
N GLU A 35 41.60 -2.51 0.89
CA GLU A 35 42.15 -2.43 2.25
C GLU A 35 41.42 -1.41 3.15
N ARG A 36 41.08 -0.26 2.57
CA ARG A 36 40.29 0.80 3.25
C ARG A 36 38.87 0.38 3.68
N SER A 37 38.33 -0.70 3.12
CA SER A 37 36.98 -1.20 3.38
C SER A 37 36.93 -2.37 4.36
N ILE A 38 38.07 -2.96 4.75
CA ILE A 38 38.11 -4.11 5.65
C ILE A 38 37.51 -3.79 7.02
N SER A 39 37.84 -2.63 7.61
CA SER A 39 37.32 -2.26 8.93
C SER A 39 35.80 -2.11 8.91
N ALA A 40 35.23 -1.47 7.88
CA ALA A 40 33.80 -1.29 7.74
C ALA A 40 33.08 -2.63 7.52
N HIS A 41 33.65 -3.50 6.68
CA HIS A 41 33.13 -4.85 6.46
C HIS A 41 33.11 -5.68 7.75
N LEU A 42 34.21 -5.70 8.53
CA LEU A 42 34.25 -6.45 9.79
C LEU A 42 33.27 -5.92 10.84
N GLN A 43 33.02 -4.60 10.86
CA GLN A 43 31.99 -4.01 11.71
C GLN A 43 30.58 -4.44 11.30
N HIS A 44 30.31 -4.52 10.00
CA HIS A 44 29.03 -5.02 9.47
C HIS A 44 28.80 -6.48 9.86
N VAL A 45 29.77 -7.36 9.59
CA VAL A 45 29.68 -8.79 9.93
C VAL A 45 29.48 -8.99 11.43
N LYS A 46 30.14 -8.18 12.27
CA LYS A 46 29.96 -8.22 13.73
C LYS A 46 28.56 -7.76 14.15
N ALA A 47 28.00 -6.73 13.51
CA ALA A 47 26.65 -6.26 13.78
C ALA A 47 25.59 -7.31 13.41
N GLU A 48 25.74 -7.96 12.26
CA GLU A 48 24.83 -9.04 11.84
C GLU A 48 24.90 -10.27 12.76
N SER A 49 26.11 -10.68 13.18
CA SER A 49 26.30 -11.79 14.12
C SER A 49 25.62 -11.53 15.49
N LEU A 50 25.64 -10.29 15.97
CA LEU A 50 24.93 -9.90 17.20
C LEU A 50 23.40 -9.96 17.02
N LEU A 51 22.88 -9.56 15.86
CA LEU A 51 21.44 -9.64 15.56
C LEU A 51 20.95 -11.09 15.48
N SER A 52 21.73 -11.99 14.88
CA SER A 52 21.40 -13.42 14.83
C SER A 52 21.38 -14.07 16.21
N THR A 53 22.22 -13.62 17.14
CA THR A 53 22.26 -14.14 18.52
C THR A 53 21.02 -13.70 19.32
N ILE A 54 20.58 -12.46 19.14
CA ILE A 54 19.39 -11.91 19.82
C ILE A 54 18.10 -12.57 19.31
N ALA A 55 18.05 -12.93 18.01
CA ALA A 55 16.89 -13.61 17.42
C ALA A 55 16.69 -15.05 17.94
N GLY A 56 17.72 -15.68 18.51
CA GLY A 56 17.64 -17.06 19.02
C GLY A 56 16.95 -17.22 20.38
N GLU A 57 16.78 -16.16 21.16
CA GLU A 57 16.28 -16.23 22.54
C GLU A 57 14.89 -15.60 22.76
N SER A 58 14.32 -14.91 21.77
CA SER A 58 13.02 -14.25 21.90
C SER A 58 11.85 -15.13 21.43
N SER A 59 11.02 -15.52 22.41
CA SER A 59 9.71 -16.18 22.26
C SER A 59 8.86 -15.62 21.09
N ILE A 60 8.25 -16.55 20.34
CA ILE A 60 7.57 -16.40 19.04
C ILE A 60 6.35 -15.44 19.04
N SER A 61 5.96 -14.84 20.17
CA SER A 61 4.78 -13.97 20.24
C SER A 61 4.97 -12.50 19.82
N SER A 62 6.16 -12.06 19.39
CA SER A 62 6.43 -10.61 19.19
C SER A 62 7.07 -10.20 17.86
N ILE A 63 7.25 -11.10 16.89
CA ILE A 63 7.95 -10.79 15.62
C ILE A 63 6.97 -10.69 14.43
N THR A 64 5.95 -9.84 14.55
CA THR A 64 5.15 -9.40 13.37
C THR A 64 5.44 -7.96 12.96
N HIS A 65 6.51 -7.34 13.47
CA HIS A 65 6.80 -5.92 13.16
C HIS A 65 8.20 -5.60 12.62
N ASN A 66 9.10 -6.56 12.41
CA ASN A 66 10.46 -6.24 11.92
C ASN A 66 10.98 -7.29 10.92
N LEU A 67 10.65 -7.12 9.65
CA LEU A 67 11.43 -7.69 8.53
C LEU A 67 11.66 -6.58 7.51
N GLY A 68 12.64 -5.74 7.80
CA GLY A 68 13.20 -4.78 6.86
C GLY A 68 14.70 -5.03 6.78
N HIS A 69 15.11 -5.76 5.73
CA HIS A 69 16.39 -5.65 5.02
C HIS A 69 16.67 -6.96 4.27
N LEU A 70 16.24 -7.02 3.00
CA LEU A 70 16.88 -7.84 1.98
C LEU A 70 17.44 -6.87 0.95
N SER A 71 18.77 -6.76 0.89
CA SER A 71 19.47 -5.94 -0.10
C SER A 71 19.83 -6.85 -1.28
N LEU A 72 19.16 -6.65 -2.41
CA LEU A 72 19.53 -7.28 -3.68
C LEU A 72 20.64 -6.43 -4.33
N THR A 73 21.86 -6.95 -4.35
CA THR A 73 22.94 -6.38 -5.16
C THR A 73 22.76 -6.82 -6.61
N ALA A 74 22.27 -5.92 -7.46
CA ALA A 74 22.30 -6.11 -8.90
C ALA A 74 23.68 -5.73 -9.46
N ASP A 75 24.26 -6.65 -10.23
CA ASP A 75 25.52 -6.51 -10.94
C ASP A 75 25.35 -5.49 -12.10
N HIS A 76 26.23 -4.49 -12.17
CA HIS A 76 26.17 -3.44 -13.20
C HIS A 76 27.05 -3.78 -14.41
N SER A 77 26.41 -4.09 -15.54
CA SER A 77 27.01 -3.92 -16.87
C SER A 77 26.40 -2.68 -17.56
N GLN A 78 27.23 -1.65 -17.78
CA GLN A 78 26.90 -0.41 -18.50
C GLN A 78 26.50 -0.65 -19.96
N PRO A 79 25.70 0.26 -20.56
CA PRO A 79 26.16 0.93 -21.79
C PRO A 79 25.71 2.43 -21.86
N PRO A 80 25.95 3.19 -22.95
CA PRO A 80 26.83 4.36 -22.93
C PRO A 80 26.11 5.71 -22.81
N LEU A 81 26.87 6.69 -22.30
CA LEU A 81 26.54 8.11 -22.27
C LEU A 81 26.33 8.70 -23.66
N LEU A 82 25.18 9.34 -23.87
CA LEU A 82 24.98 10.36 -24.89
C LEU A 82 24.49 11.64 -24.21
N THR A 83 25.40 12.60 -24.10
CA THR A 83 25.15 13.98 -23.72
C THR A 83 24.53 14.75 -24.88
N SER A 84 23.37 15.35 -24.66
CA SER A 84 22.93 16.52 -25.42
C SER A 84 22.14 17.45 -24.50
N ALA A 85 22.78 18.58 -24.20
CA ALA A 85 22.20 19.71 -23.49
C ALA A 85 21.34 20.52 -24.45
N THR A 86 20.12 20.86 -24.03
CA THR A 86 19.38 21.99 -24.59
C THR A 86 18.64 22.70 -23.47
N THR A 87 19.18 23.85 -23.09
CA THR A 87 18.59 24.84 -22.19
C THR A 87 17.41 25.53 -22.88
N ALA A 88 16.24 25.51 -22.27
CA ALA A 88 15.18 26.49 -22.53
C ALA A 88 14.52 26.83 -21.18
N SER A 89 14.89 28.00 -20.67
CA SER A 89 14.41 28.61 -19.45
C SER A 89 13.09 29.35 -19.74
N THR A 90 12.00 28.97 -19.08
CA THR A 90 10.82 29.81 -18.94
C THR A 90 10.57 30.05 -17.46
N ASN A 91 10.87 31.28 -17.04
CA ASN A 91 10.58 31.83 -15.73
C ASN A 91 9.06 31.81 -15.49
N LEU A 92 8.64 31.19 -14.39
CA LEU A 92 7.33 31.40 -13.79
C LEU A 92 7.58 31.83 -12.34
N ASP A 93 7.23 33.08 -12.05
CA ASP A 93 7.28 33.68 -10.74
C ASP A 93 6.35 32.94 -9.77
N HIS A 94 6.91 32.42 -8.67
CA HIS A 94 6.16 31.97 -7.51
C HIS A 94 6.23 33.02 -6.39
N PRO A 95 5.10 33.39 -5.76
CA PRO A 95 5.11 34.21 -4.57
C PRO A 95 5.66 33.37 -3.39
N GLY A 96 6.57 33.97 -2.63
CA GLY A 96 7.28 33.31 -1.53
C GLY A 96 6.36 32.80 -0.40
N PRO A 97 6.82 31.80 0.37
CA PRO A 97 6.02 31.23 1.45
C PRO A 97 5.95 32.17 2.65
N SER A 98 4.73 32.45 3.09
CA SER A 98 4.43 33.04 4.40
C SER A 98 5.03 32.18 5.51
N ASN A 99 5.82 32.83 6.37
CA ASN A 99 6.31 32.31 7.63
C ASN A 99 5.13 31.86 8.52
N VAL A 100 4.98 30.54 8.71
CA VAL A 100 4.20 30.00 9.82
C VAL A 100 5.19 29.64 10.93
N PRO A 101 5.04 30.18 12.15
CA PRO A 101 5.97 29.87 13.23
C PRO A 101 5.76 28.43 13.69
N ALA A 102 6.84 27.66 13.75
CA ALA A 102 6.85 26.33 14.32
C ALA A 102 6.42 26.39 15.80
N VAL A 103 5.36 25.67 16.15
CA VAL A 103 4.94 25.50 17.54
C VAL A 103 5.93 24.55 18.22
N PRO A 104 6.61 24.94 19.31
CA PRO A 104 7.57 24.06 19.98
C PRO A 104 6.85 22.88 20.63
N VAL A 105 7.45 21.70 20.56
CA VAL A 105 6.95 20.45 21.20
C VAL A 105 6.69 20.64 22.70
N ALA A 106 7.37 21.58 23.36
CA ALA A 106 7.10 21.97 24.75
C ALA A 106 5.69 22.52 24.99
N ALA A 107 5.07 23.18 24.00
CA ALA A 107 3.71 23.74 24.12
C ALA A 107 2.60 22.65 24.03
N LEU A 108 2.92 21.47 23.51
CA LEU A 108 2.01 20.31 23.48
C LEU A 108 2.05 19.54 24.81
N SER A 109 3.23 19.44 25.45
CA SER A 109 3.37 18.82 26.77
C SER A 109 2.63 19.63 27.84
N ASP A 110 2.70 20.96 27.76
CA ASP A 110 2.04 21.88 28.71
C ASP A 110 0.50 21.90 28.57
N ARG A 111 -0.04 21.55 27.39
CA ARG A 111 -1.49 21.35 27.18
C ARG A 111 -1.98 19.98 27.68
N LEU A 112 -1.11 18.96 27.65
CA LEU A 112 -1.41 17.61 28.16
C LEU A 112 -1.34 17.55 29.71
N GLU A 113 -0.50 18.36 30.35
CA GLU A 113 -0.50 18.50 31.82
C GLU A 113 -1.69 19.31 32.34
N ARG A 114 -2.16 20.33 31.60
CA ARG A 114 -3.37 21.08 31.97
C ARG A 114 -4.67 20.27 31.88
N LEU A 115 -4.68 19.15 31.14
CA LEU A 115 -5.81 18.20 31.12
C LEU A 115 -5.78 17.20 32.29
N LYS A 116 -4.67 17.11 33.04
CA LYS A 116 -4.52 16.21 34.19
C LYS A 116 -4.80 16.86 35.55
N LEU A 117 -4.99 18.18 35.61
CA LEU A 117 -5.32 18.90 36.84
C LEU A 117 -6.34 20.01 36.57
N SER A 118 -7.62 19.68 36.66
CA SER A 118 -8.68 20.67 36.89
C SER A 118 -9.71 20.13 37.88
N ASP A 119 -9.24 19.78 39.08
CA ASP A 119 -10.08 19.67 40.29
C ASP A 119 -9.65 20.78 41.25
N SER A 120 -10.25 21.96 41.14
CA SER A 120 -10.39 22.92 42.25
C SER A 120 -11.25 24.11 41.85
N ILE A 121 -12.57 23.94 41.94
CA ILE A 121 -13.47 25.08 42.18
C ILE A 121 -13.64 25.18 43.70
N SER A 122 -13.00 26.17 44.30
CA SER A 122 -13.12 26.51 45.71
C SER A 122 -14.51 27.07 45.99
N ALA A 123 -15.32 26.36 46.78
CA ALA A 123 -16.61 26.84 47.26
C ALA A 123 -16.44 27.69 48.54
N PRO A 124 -17.30 28.70 48.78
CA PRO A 124 -17.21 29.56 49.95
C PRO A 124 -17.58 28.82 51.25
N PRO A 125 -17.18 29.33 52.44
CA PRO A 125 -17.41 28.67 53.71
C PRO A 125 -18.90 28.68 54.07
N ILE A 126 -19.54 27.51 53.98
CA ILE A 126 -20.94 27.32 54.35
C ILE A 126 -21.03 27.16 55.87
N LYS A 127 -21.76 28.08 56.52
CA LYS A 127 -22.13 28.02 57.94
C LYS A 127 -22.95 26.76 58.21
N LYS A 128 -22.73 26.13 59.37
CA LYS A 128 -23.40 24.91 59.86
C LYS A 128 -24.93 25.09 59.79
N ALA A 129 -25.54 24.54 58.75
CA ALA A 129 -26.98 24.41 58.57
C ALA A 129 -27.36 22.93 58.57
N ASP A 130 -28.60 22.67 58.95
CA ASP A 130 -29.15 21.41 59.41
C ASP A 130 -28.76 20.15 58.62
N ARG A 131 -28.54 19.08 59.39
CA ARG A 131 -28.04 17.76 58.97
C ARG A 131 -28.89 17.06 57.89
N GLU A 132 -30.10 17.56 57.62
CA GLU A 132 -31.09 16.97 56.72
C GLU A 132 -30.97 17.39 55.24
N THR A 133 -30.36 18.54 54.92
CA THR A 133 -30.18 18.99 53.52
C THR A 133 -28.97 18.37 52.80
N THR A 134 -28.06 17.75 53.54
CA THR A 134 -26.82 17.18 52.96
C THR A 134 -27.04 15.88 52.17
N SER A 135 -28.15 15.16 52.39
CA SER A 135 -28.43 13.91 51.66
C SER A 135 -28.91 14.16 50.22
N LYS A 136 -29.76 15.18 50.00
CA LYS A 136 -30.29 15.55 48.68
C LYS A 136 -29.20 16.04 47.72
N LEU A 137 -28.27 16.85 48.23
CA LEU A 137 -27.10 17.34 47.47
C LEU A 137 -26.15 16.20 47.06
N LYS A 138 -25.90 15.23 47.95
CA LYS A 138 -25.05 14.07 47.63
C LYS A 138 -25.70 13.16 46.58
N HIS A 139 -27.03 12.98 46.63
CA HIS A 139 -27.76 12.21 45.63
C HIS A 139 -27.67 12.87 44.24
N SER A 140 -27.85 14.20 44.18
CA SER A 140 -27.71 14.98 42.93
C SER A 140 -26.31 14.85 42.29
N ARG A 141 -25.23 14.91 43.09
CA ARG A 141 -23.86 14.78 42.56
C ARG A 141 -23.56 13.40 41.96
N ARG A 142 -24.07 12.32 42.58
CA ARG A 142 -23.89 10.95 42.06
C ARG A 142 -24.64 10.75 40.74
N THR A 143 -25.88 11.23 40.66
CA THR A 143 -26.68 11.21 39.43
C THR A 143 -26.00 11.97 38.30
N LEU A 144 -25.48 13.17 38.57
CA LEU A 144 -24.80 13.98 37.56
C LEU A 144 -23.52 13.31 37.02
N LYS A 145 -22.73 12.68 37.90
CA LYS A 145 -21.55 11.91 37.49
C LYS A 145 -21.92 10.68 36.66
N ALA A 146 -22.98 9.96 37.02
CA ALA A 146 -23.48 8.82 36.24
C ALA A 146 -23.92 9.25 34.84
N LEU A 147 -24.68 10.36 34.73
CA LEU A 147 -25.10 10.91 33.44
C LEU A 147 -23.91 11.35 32.57
N GLN A 148 -22.87 11.94 33.17
CA GLN A 148 -21.65 12.29 32.44
C GLN A 148 -20.93 11.07 31.85
N ILE A 149 -20.85 9.97 32.61
CA ILE A 149 -20.27 8.70 32.13
C ILE A 149 -21.13 8.13 30.98
N LEU A 150 -22.46 8.13 31.15
CA LEU A 150 -23.39 7.66 30.11
C LEU A 150 -23.28 8.50 28.82
N ALA A 151 -23.15 9.83 28.92
CA ALA A 151 -22.93 10.70 27.77
C ALA A 151 -21.61 10.39 27.03
N ASN A 152 -20.55 10.03 27.77
CA ASN A 152 -19.29 9.59 27.15
C ASN A 152 -19.45 8.25 26.42
N ILE A 153 -20.15 7.28 27.03
CA ILE A 153 -20.45 5.98 26.41
C ILE A 153 -21.27 6.19 25.13
N ASP A 154 -22.32 7.01 25.17
CA ASP A 154 -23.17 7.35 24.03
C ASP A 154 -22.35 7.95 22.87
N SER A 155 -21.47 8.91 23.16
CA SER A 155 -20.55 9.48 22.17
C SER A 155 -19.65 8.44 21.50
N ARG A 156 -19.15 7.44 22.25
CA ARG A 156 -18.34 6.34 21.71
C ARG A 156 -19.16 5.38 20.85
N ILE A 157 -20.43 5.14 21.18
CA ILE A 157 -21.34 4.35 20.34
C ILE A 157 -21.64 5.07 19.02
N GLN A 158 -21.92 6.38 19.07
CA GLN A 158 -22.12 7.20 17.88
C GLN A 158 -20.86 7.27 17.00
N ARG A 159 -19.67 7.18 17.60
CA ARG A 159 -18.42 6.95 16.85
C ARG A 159 -18.42 5.56 16.20
N GLY A 160 -18.85 4.53 16.91
CA GLY A 160 -19.01 3.17 16.36
C GLY A 160 -19.90 3.13 15.12
N PHE A 161 -21.07 3.78 15.14
CA PHE A 161 -21.96 3.88 13.97
C PHE A 161 -21.34 4.61 12.78
N ARG A 162 -20.53 5.64 13.02
CA ARG A 162 -19.81 6.33 11.93
C ARG A 162 -18.70 5.48 11.36
N LEU A 163 -18.00 4.73 12.21
CA LEU A 163 -16.93 3.83 11.77
C LEU A 163 -17.46 2.56 11.11
N SER A 164 -18.69 2.10 11.40
CA SER A 164 -19.28 0.92 10.77
C SER A 164 -19.57 1.13 9.27
N LEU A 165 -19.65 2.38 8.82
CA LEU A 165 -19.69 2.72 7.39
C LEU A 165 -18.39 2.32 6.65
N HIS A 166 -17.33 1.99 7.37
CA HIS A 166 -16.08 1.52 6.83
C HIS A 166 -15.82 0.06 7.21
N PRO A 167 -15.82 -0.87 6.24
CA PRO A 167 -15.78 -2.30 6.52
C PRO A 167 -14.49 -2.75 7.23
N TYR A 168 -13.42 -1.96 7.22
CA TYR A 168 -12.13 -2.32 7.82
C TYR A 168 -12.08 -2.20 9.35
N ASN A 169 -13.07 -1.55 9.99
CA ASN A 169 -13.03 -1.28 11.44
C ASN A 169 -13.91 -2.22 12.28
N LEU A 170 -14.62 -3.18 11.68
CA LEU A 170 -15.66 -3.97 12.36
C LEU A 170 -15.15 -4.68 13.62
N ASP A 171 -13.95 -5.27 13.58
CA ASP A 171 -13.38 -6.01 14.73
C ASP A 171 -13.00 -5.08 15.89
N ASN A 172 -12.50 -3.88 15.57
CA ASN A 172 -12.23 -2.84 16.57
C ASN A 172 -13.53 -2.35 17.21
N ILE A 173 -14.59 -2.16 16.41
CA ILE A 173 -15.90 -1.77 16.93
C ILE A 173 -16.49 -2.88 17.79
N GLY A 174 -16.35 -4.15 17.40
CA GLY A 174 -16.79 -5.30 18.21
C GLY A 174 -16.11 -5.36 19.58
N ARG A 175 -14.77 -5.19 19.63
CA ARG A 175 -14.02 -5.11 20.90
C ARG A 175 -14.43 -3.91 21.75
N GLU A 176 -14.58 -2.75 21.12
CA GLU A 176 -15.02 -1.53 21.79
C GLU A 176 -16.43 -1.68 22.38
N LEU A 177 -17.37 -2.27 21.63
CA LEU A 177 -18.71 -2.58 22.13
C LEU A 177 -18.67 -3.48 23.37
N ALA A 178 -17.82 -4.51 23.38
CA ALA A 178 -17.65 -5.36 24.56
C ALA A 178 -17.17 -4.55 25.78
N LEU A 179 -16.18 -3.67 25.61
CA LEU A 179 -15.70 -2.78 26.68
C LEU A 179 -16.80 -1.81 27.16
N LEU A 180 -17.57 -1.25 26.24
CA LEU A 180 -18.68 -0.34 26.56
C LEU A 180 -19.80 -1.08 27.31
N ARG A 181 -20.06 -2.37 27.02
CA ARG A 181 -21.07 -3.18 27.72
C ARG A 181 -20.67 -3.38 29.19
N THR A 182 -19.40 -3.71 29.43
CA THR A 182 -18.87 -3.78 30.79
C THR A 182 -18.91 -2.41 31.48
N ALA A 183 -18.60 -1.32 30.77
CA ALA A 183 -18.63 0.02 31.34
C ALA A 183 -20.05 0.44 31.77
N ILE A 184 -21.07 0.18 30.95
CA ILE A 184 -22.47 0.53 31.26
C ILE A 184 -23.04 -0.31 32.41
N GLU A 185 -22.65 -1.58 32.52
CA GLU A 185 -23.01 -2.45 33.65
C GLU A 185 -22.51 -1.88 34.97
N ASN A 186 -21.29 -1.33 34.98
CA ASN A 186 -20.65 -0.72 36.15
C ASN A 186 -21.24 0.66 36.55
N VAL A 187 -22.07 1.29 35.72
CA VAL A 187 -22.76 2.54 36.10
C VAL A 187 -23.89 2.23 37.08
N ASN A 188 -23.65 2.55 38.35
CA ASN A 188 -24.59 2.38 39.45
C ASN A 188 -25.38 3.69 39.71
N GLY A 189 -26.69 3.67 39.52
CA GLY A 189 -27.58 4.79 39.84
C GLY A 189 -29.05 4.39 39.78
N GLY A 190 -29.76 4.49 40.90
CA GLY A 190 -31.19 4.14 40.99
C GLY A 190 -32.15 5.27 40.60
N ALA A 191 -31.64 6.43 40.15
CA ALA A 191 -32.50 7.51 39.70
C ALA A 191 -33.12 7.15 38.34
N ASP A 192 -34.42 7.40 38.18
CA ASP A 192 -35.18 7.03 36.97
C ASP A 192 -34.54 7.55 35.67
N VAL A 193 -33.99 8.76 35.70
CA VAL A 193 -33.29 9.36 34.55
C VAL A 193 -32.04 8.57 34.14
N VAL A 194 -31.29 8.02 35.10
CA VAL A 194 -30.08 7.21 34.84
C VAL A 194 -30.49 5.85 34.28
N ILE A 195 -31.55 5.24 34.83
CA ILE A 195 -32.09 3.96 34.35
C ILE A 195 -32.60 4.09 32.92
N ALA A 196 -33.37 5.15 32.63
CA ALA A 196 -33.87 5.44 31.29
C ALA A 196 -32.74 5.66 30.28
N GLN A 197 -31.74 6.49 30.63
CA GLN A 197 -30.58 6.73 29.76
C GLN A 197 -29.75 5.46 29.55
N LYS A 198 -29.53 4.66 30.61
CA LYS A 198 -28.84 3.36 30.52
C LYS A 198 -29.55 2.43 29.53
N LYS A 199 -30.88 2.32 29.64
CA LYS A 199 -31.70 1.50 28.74
C LYS A 199 -31.57 1.97 27.28
N ALA A 200 -31.67 3.27 27.03
CA ALA A 200 -31.55 3.84 25.69
C ALA A 200 -30.17 3.53 25.06
N ILE A 201 -29.10 3.67 25.84
CA ILE A 201 -27.74 3.36 25.38
C ILE A 201 -27.58 1.86 25.09
N VAL A 202 -28.09 0.97 25.94
CA VAL A 202 -28.05 -0.48 25.68
C VAL A 202 -28.76 -0.81 24.36
N THR A 203 -29.92 -0.22 24.09
CA THR A 203 -30.62 -0.39 22.81
C THR A 203 -29.76 0.04 21.62
N GLN A 204 -29.09 1.20 21.68
CA GLN A 204 -28.19 1.63 20.61
C GLN A 204 -27.00 0.67 20.41
N MET A 205 -26.48 0.08 21.50
CA MET A 205 -25.40 -0.92 21.41
C MET A 205 -25.88 -2.21 20.75
N ASP A 206 -27.11 -2.64 21.03
CA ASP A 206 -27.72 -3.82 20.40
C ASP A 206 -27.98 -3.56 18.91
N ASP A 207 -28.44 -2.36 18.55
CA ASP A 207 -28.61 -1.95 17.16
C ASP A 207 -27.28 -1.95 16.40
N LEU A 208 -26.22 -1.36 16.98
CA LEU A 208 -24.88 -1.38 16.39
C LEU A 208 -24.34 -2.81 16.27
N ALA A 209 -24.51 -3.65 17.30
CA ALA A 209 -24.09 -5.05 17.25
C ALA A 209 -24.83 -5.84 16.15
N THR A 210 -26.13 -5.58 15.97
CA THR A 210 -26.94 -6.19 14.91
C THR A 210 -26.45 -5.77 13.53
N GLN A 211 -26.11 -4.49 13.34
CA GLN A 211 -25.49 -4.01 12.10
C GLN A 211 -24.12 -4.65 11.86
N LEU A 212 -23.27 -4.79 12.89
CA LEU A 212 -21.97 -5.45 12.74
C LEU A 212 -22.13 -6.93 12.34
N ALA A 213 -23.10 -7.63 12.92
CA ALA A 213 -23.37 -9.02 12.60
C ALA A 213 -23.80 -9.19 11.13
N SER A 214 -24.61 -8.27 10.58
CA SER A 214 -24.99 -8.33 9.17
C SER A 214 -23.81 -8.09 8.22
N TYR A 215 -22.81 -7.27 8.61
CA TYR A 215 -21.58 -7.10 7.83
C TYR A 215 -20.63 -8.31 7.89
N GLN A 216 -20.61 -9.04 9.01
CA GLN A 216 -19.77 -10.24 9.15
C GLN A 216 -20.19 -11.34 8.16
N ASP A 217 -21.49 -11.44 7.87
CA ASP A 217 -22.04 -12.40 6.90
C ASP A 217 -21.56 -12.09 5.47
N VAL A 218 -21.46 -10.80 5.11
CA VAL A 218 -21.00 -10.36 3.78
C VAL A 218 -19.50 -10.65 3.56
N ARG A 219 -18.68 -10.69 4.62
CA ARG A 219 -17.23 -10.95 4.50
C ARG A 219 -16.89 -12.37 4.04
N GLN A 220 -17.85 -13.30 4.04
CA GLN A 220 -17.60 -14.71 3.70
C GLN A 220 -18.03 -15.11 2.29
N VAL A 221 -18.67 -14.22 1.52
CA VAL A 221 -19.05 -14.58 0.16
C VAL A 221 -17.81 -14.52 -0.74
N PRO A 222 -17.48 -15.61 -1.45
CA PRO A 222 -16.41 -15.60 -2.44
C PRO A 222 -16.59 -14.43 -3.41
N LEU A 223 -15.53 -13.65 -3.62
CA LEU A 223 -15.56 -12.60 -4.62
C LEU A 223 -15.46 -13.23 -6.00
N GLU A 224 -16.57 -13.23 -6.74
CA GLU A 224 -16.56 -13.64 -8.14
C GLU A 224 -15.95 -12.52 -9.01
N ILE A 225 -14.90 -12.85 -9.75
CA ILE A 225 -14.24 -11.94 -10.67
C ILE A 225 -14.38 -12.52 -12.07
N ASN A 226 -15.04 -11.80 -12.98
CA ASN A 226 -15.11 -12.20 -14.38
C ASN A 226 -13.76 -11.95 -15.06
N THR A 227 -13.12 -13.02 -15.52
CA THR A 227 -11.85 -12.99 -16.26
C THR A 227 -12.02 -13.25 -17.76
N ASP A 228 -13.25 -13.37 -18.27
CA ASP A 228 -13.53 -13.67 -19.68
C ASP A 228 -12.90 -12.62 -20.60
N ALA A 229 -12.91 -11.36 -20.14
CA ALA A 229 -12.29 -10.25 -20.85
C ALA A 229 -10.78 -10.46 -21.05
N LEU A 230 -10.08 -11.14 -20.13
CA LEU A 230 -8.64 -11.38 -20.24
C LEU A 230 -8.30 -12.49 -21.24
N GLN A 231 -9.24 -13.41 -21.52
CA GLN A 231 -9.01 -14.54 -22.42
C GLN A 231 -9.13 -14.16 -23.91
N GLN A 232 -9.80 -13.06 -24.24
CA GLN A 232 -9.96 -12.61 -25.64
C GLN A 232 -9.22 -11.31 -25.86
N ALA A 233 -8.06 -11.37 -26.52
CA ALA A 233 -7.30 -10.17 -26.82
C ALA A 233 -8.04 -9.34 -27.90
N PRO A 234 -8.28 -8.03 -27.69
CA PRO A 234 -8.97 -7.18 -28.66
C PRO A 234 -8.25 -7.14 -30.02
N VAL A 235 -6.96 -7.41 -30.04
CA VAL A 235 -6.16 -7.54 -31.26
C VAL A 235 -6.68 -8.63 -32.20
N ASP A 236 -7.24 -9.73 -31.68
CA ASP A 236 -7.74 -10.86 -32.49
C ASP A 236 -8.92 -10.48 -33.39
N ARG A 237 -9.59 -9.37 -33.08
CA ARG A 237 -10.70 -8.82 -33.88
C ARG A 237 -10.25 -7.77 -34.89
N SER A 238 -8.95 -7.49 -34.95
CA SER A 238 -8.37 -6.51 -35.88
C SER A 238 -7.95 -7.20 -37.17
N ASP A 239 -7.90 -6.45 -38.27
CA ASP A 239 -7.34 -6.88 -39.55
C ASP A 239 -5.87 -7.27 -39.41
N GLU A 240 -5.41 -8.24 -40.20
CA GLU A 240 -4.06 -8.80 -40.11
C GLU A 240 -2.97 -7.73 -40.24
N ILE A 241 -3.19 -6.70 -41.07
CA ILE A 241 -2.25 -5.58 -41.22
C ILE A 241 -2.18 -4.79 -39.90
N SER A 242 -3.33 -4.51 -39.28
CA SER A 242 -3.40 -3.85 -37.98
C SER A 242 -2.71 -4.68 -36.90
N GLN A 243 -2.95 -5.99 -36.85
CA GLN A 243 -2.33 -6.89 -35.87
C GLN A 243 -0.79 -6.87 -35.96
N VAL A 244 -0.22 -6.94 -37.16
CA VAL A 244 1.24 -6.90 -37.36
C VAL A 244 1.83 -5.57 -36.89
N ILE A 245 1.16 -4.45 -37.16
CA ILE A 245 1.63 -3.12 -36.76
C ILE A 245 1.54 -2.94 -35.25
N LEU A 246 0.44 -3.37 -34.65
CA LEU A 246 0.25 -3.39 -33.20
C LEU A 246 1.34 -4.22 -32.54
N PHE A 247 1.58 -5.43 -33.03
CA PHE A 247 2.63 -6.32 -32.53
C PHE A 247 4.01 -5.69 -32.64
N LEU A 248 4.34 -5.10 -33.80
CA LEU A 248 5.62 -4.42 -34.01
C LEU A 248 5.82 -3.27 -33.01
N CYS A 249 4.78 -2.46 -32.76
CA CYS A 249 4.84 -1.37 -31.79
C CYS A 249 5.11 -1.89 -30.37
N VAL A 250 4.42 -2.97 -29.97
CA VAL A 250 4.61 -3.62 -28.67
C VAL A 250 5.99 -4.25 -28.55
N ALA A 251 6.47 -4.96 -29.58
CA ALA A 251 7.80 -5.55 -29.60
C ALA A 251 8.90 -4.47 -29.50
N CYS A 252 8.76 -3.37 -30.22
CA CYS A 252 9.64 -2.21 -30.09
C CYS A 252 9.70 -1.70 -28.65
N ARG A 253 8.56 -1.57 -27.99
CA ARG A 253 8.50 -1.01 -26.64
C ARG A 253 8.97 -2.00 -25.56
N VAL A 254 8.43 -3.21 -25.56
CA VAL A 254 8.59 -4.18 -24.48
C VAL A 254 9.90 -4.95 -24.63
N VAL A 255 10.22 -5.41 -25.84
CA VAL A 255 11.41 -6.24 -26.08
C VAL A 255 12.64 -5.37 -26.37
N MET A 256 12.48 -4.35 -27.23
CA MET A 256 13.62 -3.51 -27.64
C MET A 256 13.83 -2.27 -26.76
N GLY A 257 12.96 -2.03 -25.76
CA GLY A 257 13.10 -0.90 -24.83
C GLY A 257 12.96 0.48 -25.48
N VAL A 258 12.31 0.55 -26.65
CA VAL A 258 12.12 1.83 -27.36
C VAL A 258 11.21 2.75 -26.55
N SER A 259 11.58 4.03 -26.46
CA SER A 259 10.82 5.02 -25.70
C SER A 259 9.39 5.17 -26.22
N ARG A 260 8.43 5.52 -25.34
CA ARG A 260 7.02 5.75 -25.73
C ARG A 260 6.91 6.74 -26.90
N ARG A 261 7.62 7.88 -26.81
CA ARG A 261 7.61 8.91 -27.87
C ARG A 261 8.11 8.37 -29.21
N SER A 262 9.13 7.52 -29.18
CA SER A 262 9.67 6.88 -30.38
C SER A 262 8.69 5.86 -30.96
N CYS A 263 8.03 5.04 -30.14
CA CYS A 263 6.98 4.13 -30.59
C CYS A 263 5.77 4.89 -31.16
N ASP A 264 5.32 5.97 -30.50
CA ASP A 264 4.25 6.85 -31.00
C ASP A 264 4.60 7.48 -32.35
N PHE A 265 5.87 7.82 -32.55
CA PHE A 265 6.34 8.31 -33.83
C PHE A 265 6.32 7.20 -34.90
N ILE A 266 6.86 6.02 -34.58
CA ILE A 266 6.90 4.85 -35.48
C ILE A 266 5.48 4.49 -35.95
N ILE A 267 4.51 4.36 -35.02
CA ILE A 267 3.14 3.98 -35.38
C ILE A 267 2.49 5.03 -36.28
N LYS A 268 2.70 6.32 -36.01
CA LYS A 268 2.19 7.42 -36.86
C LYS A 268 2.81 7.41 -38.26
N ILE A 269 4.11 7.17 -38.38
CA ILE A 269 4.78 7.05 -39.68
C ILE A 269 4.22 5.86 -40.46
N ILE A 270 4.04 4.71 -39.82
CA ILE A 270 3.43 3.53 -40.47
C ILE A 270 2.00 3.84 -40.92
N SER A 271 1.18 4.51 -40.09
CA SER A 271 -0.17 4.93 -40.48
C SER A 271 -0.17 5.87 -41.70
N ILE A 272 0.80 6.80 -41.79
CA ILE A 272 0.96 7.68 -42.96
C ILE A 272 1.35 6.87 -44.19
N ILE A 273 2.31 5.93 -44.07
CA ILE A 273 2.73 5.06 -45.18
C ILE A 273 1.53 4.27 -45.70
N LEU A 274 0.78 3.62 -44.82
CA LEU A 274 -0.42 2.88 -45.20
C LEU A 274 -1.48 3.78 -45.85
N PHE A 275 -1.74 4.97 -45.29
CA PHE A 275 -2.65 5.93 -45.89
C PHE A 275 -2.26 6.27 -47.33
N LEU A 276 -0.98 6.55 -47.58
CA LEU A 276 -0.46 6.84 -48.91
C LEU A 276 -0.53 5.62 -49.84
N SER A 277 -0.23 4.42 -49.34
CA SER A 277 -0.30 3.16 -50.11
C SER A 277 -1.73 2.75 -50.46
N PHE A 278 -2.69 3.04 -49.60
CA PHE A 278 -4.10 2.71 -49.80
C PHE A 278 -4.87 3.73 -50.66
N ARG A 279 -4.30 4.92 -50.84
CA ARG A 279 -4.91 6.02 -51.58
C ARG A 279 -4.95 5.72 -53.07
N ARG A 280 -6.15 5.79 -53.65
CA ARG A 280 -6.37 5.64 -55.10
C ARG A 280 -5.99 6.92 -55.85
N SER A 281 -5.95 6.83 -57.18
CA SER A 281 -5.63 7.97 -58.06
C SER A 281 -6.59 9.15 -57.94
N ASP A 282 -7.85 8.90 -57.55
CA ASP A 282 -8.86 9.93 -57.26
C ASP A 282 -8.69 10.55 -55.85
N GLY A 283 -7.74 10.04 -55.07
CA GLY A 283 -7.44 10.44 -53.71
C GLY A 283 -8.32 9.80 -52.64
N SER A 284 -9.26 8.92 -53.00
CA SER A 284 -10.15 8.23 -52.06
C SER A 284 -9.51 6.98 -51.44
N LEU A 285 -10.04 6.56 -50.30
CA LEU A 285 -9.74 5.27 -49.67
C LEU A 285 -10.93 4.32 -49.87
N SER A 286 -10.66 3.02 -49.97
CA SER A 286 -11.72 2.02 -49.88
C SER A 286 -12.25 1.96 -48.44
N SER A 287 -13.51 1.58 -48.25
CA SER A 287 -14.09 1.41 -46.90
C SER A 287 -13.29 0.40 -46.07
N LEU A 288 -12.74 -0.64 -46.70
CA LEU A 288 -11.85 -1.60 -46.05
C LEU A 288 -10.57 -0.91 -45.54
N HIS A 289 -9.88 -0.14 -46.39
CA HIS A 289 -8.65 0.58 -46.01
C HIS A 289 -8.87 1.61 -44.91
N GLU A 290 -9.99 2.34 -44.95
CA GLU A 290 -10.36 3.24 -43.86
C GLU A 290 -10.58 2.48 -42.55
N ASN A 291 -11.22 1.32 -42.59
CA ASN A 291 -11.44 0.49 -41.41
C ASN A 291 -10.13 -0.03 -40.83
N ILE A 292 -9.17 -0.46 -41.66
CA ILE A 292 -7.82 -0.87 -41.21
C ILE A 292 -7.13 0.30 -40.49
N LEU A 293 -7.07 1.48 -41.11
CA LEU A 293 -6.43 2.66 -40.52
C LEU A 293 -7.08 3.09 -39.19
N LYS A 294 -8.40 2.95 -39.06
CA LYS A 294 -9.14 3.24 -37.82
C LYS A 294 -8.83 2.27 -36.68
N GLN A 295 -8.39 1.05 -36.98
CA GLN A 295 -8.03 0.06 -35.96
C GLN A 295 -6.64 0.31 -35.37
N ILE A 296 -5.75 1.01 -36.09
CA ILE A 296 -4.39 1.31 -35.65
C ILE A 296 -4.41 2.52 -34.71
N PRO A 297 -4.04 2.36 -33.43
CA PRO A 297 -3.97 3.45 -32.48
C PRO A 297 -2.84 4.41 -32.85
N LEU A 298 -2.98 5.67 -32.45
CA LEU A 298 -1.96 6.70 -32.68
C LEU A 298 -0.90 6.77 -31.57
N THR A 299 -1.01 5.91 -30.56
CA THR A 299 -0.13 5.86 -29.38
C THR A 299 0.25 4.42 -29.04
N SER A 300 1.43 4.23 -28.44
CA SER A 300 1.90 2.93 -27.97
C SER A 300 1.01 2.36 -26.88
N GLU A 301 0.49 3.21 -26.00
CA GLU A 301 -0.46 2.82 -24.96
C GLU A 301 -1.74 2.23 -25.56
N GLY A 302 -2.26 2.84 -26.63
CA GLY A 302 -3.41 2.29 -27.35
C GLY A 302 -3.10 0.92 -27.96
N ALA A 303 -1.84 0.68 -28.38
CA ALA A 303 -1.42 -0.62 -28.86
C ALA A 303 -1.32 -1.65 -27.72
N GLU A 304 -0.74 -1.28 -26.58
CA GLU A 304 -0.67 -2.13 -25.37
C GLU A 304 -2.04 -2.53 -24.85
N THR A 305 -3.00 -1.60 -24.86
CA THR A 305 -4.40 -1.90 -24.47
C THR A 305 -5.03 -2.96 -25.40
N LYS A 306 -4.68 -3.00 -26.68
CA LYS A 306 -5.18 -4.03 -27.62
C LYS A 306 -4.66 -5.44 -27.31
N PHE A 307 -3.53 -5.54 -26.61
CA PHE A 307 -2.96 -6.81 -26.13
C PHE A 307 -3.23 -7.07 -24.63
N HIS A 308 -4.02 -6.22 -23.96
CA HIS A 308 -4.21 -6.27 -22.51
C HIS A 308 -2.90 -6.24 -21.71
N LEU A 309 -1.87 -5.55 -22.22
CA LEU A 309 -0.59 -5.38 -21.52
C LEU A 309 -0.62 -4.22 -20.52
N SER A 310 -1.56 -3.30 -20.69
CA SER A 310 -1.80 -2.21 -19.74
C SER A 310 -2.68 -2.72 -18.61
N GLY A 311 -2.08 -3.00 -17.45
CA GLY A 311 -2.84 -3.28 -16.24
C GLY A 311 -3.75 -2.11 -15.87
N LYS A 312 -4.89 -2.41 -15.26
CA LYS A 312 -5.87 -1.42 -14.84
C LYS A 312 -5.31 -0.57 -13.70
N THR A 313 -5.18 0.73 -13.96
CA THR A 313 -4.78 1.71 -12.94
C THR A 313 -5.94 2.60 -12.54
N ILE A 314 -6.01 2.94 -11.25
CA ILE A 314 -6.98 3.86 -10.67
C ILE A 314 -6.21 5.03 -10.06
N VAL A 315 -6.49 6.25 -10.50
CA VAL A 315 -5.89 7.46 -9.94
C VAL A 315 -6.78 7.93 -8.80
N TYR A 316 -6.28 7.82 -7.57
CA TYR A 316 -6.98 8.36 -6.40
C TYR A 316 -6.55 9.81 -6.15
N ALA A 317 -7.51 10.66 -5.77
CA ALA A 317 -7.18 11.95 -5.17
C ALA A 317 -6.81 11.76 -3.70
N VAL A 318 -5.77 12.44 -3.21
CA VAL A 318 -5.24 12.26 -1.85
C VAL A 318 -5.31 13.57 -1.10
N CYS A 319 -5.92 13.55 0.08
CA CYS A 319 -5.92 14.70 0.99
C CYS A 319 -4.57 14.86 1.71
N ASN A 320 -4.30 16.04 2.28
CA ASN A 320 -3.20 16.24 3.21
C ASN A 320 -3.32 15.35 4.47
N CYS A 321 -4.54 14.98 4.89
CA CYS A 321 -4.75 14.02 5.97
C CYS A 321 -4.54 12.55 5.55
N HIS A 322 -4.03 12.32 4.33
CA HIS A 322 -3.76 11.00 3.72
C HIS A 322 -4.99 10.16 3.36
N CYS A 323 -6.20 10.68 3.51
CA CYS A 323 -7.40 10.02 2.99
C CYS A 323 -7.42 10.02 1.45
N THR A 324 -7.80 8.88 0.86
CA THR A 324 -7.84 8.66 -0.60
C THR A 324 -9.28 8.61 -1.11
N TYR A 325 -9.51 9.22 -2.28
CA TYR A 325 -10.82 9.28 -2.93
C TYR A 325 -10.75 8.66 -4.33
N PRO A 326 -11.53 7.60 -4.62
CA PRO A 326 -11.57 7.02 -5.94
C PRO A 326 -12.20 7.99 -6.96
N PRO A 327 -11.85 7.86 -8.24
CA PRO A 327 -12.50 8.64 -9.29
C PRO A 327 -13.95 8.17 -9.47
N THR A 328 -14.83 9.11 -9.81
CA THR A 328 -16.19 8.85 -10.28
C THR A 328 -16.31 9.29 -11.73
N TYR A 329 -17.16 8.61 -12.50
CA TYR A 329 -17.35 8.90 -13.92
C TYR A 329 -18.83 9.15 -14.19
N VAL A 330 -19.14 10.24 -14.89
CA VAL A 330 -20.48 10.46 -15.43
C VAL A 330 -20.71 9.40 -16.53
N PRO A 331 -21.88 8.77 -16.62
CA PRO A 331 -22.16 7.80 -17.69
C PRO A 331 -21.78 8.35 -19.08
N GLY A 332 -20.90 7.64 -19.79
CA GLY A 332 -20.38 8.02 -21.11
C GLY A 332 -19.17 8.97 -21.11
N SER A 333 -18.73 9.47 -19.95
CA SER A 333 -17.54 10.31 -19.85
C SER A 333 -16.30 9.49 -19.44
N THR A 334 -15.15 9.78 -20.05
CA THR A 334 -13.84 9.27 -19.64
C THR A 334 -13.14 10.19 -18.64
N THR A 335 -13.71 11.36 -18.35
CA THR A 335 -13.14 12.34 -17.43
C THR A 335 -13.48 11.98 -16.00
N ALA A 336 -12.45 11.69 -15.20
CA ALA A 336 -12.61 11.41 -13.78
C ALA A 336 -13.07 12.66 -13.01
N ARG A 337 -14.03 12.47 -12.10
CA ARG A 337 -14.49 13.48 -11.13
C ARG A 337 -14.16 13.03 -9.70
N TYR A 338 -13.82 14.00 -8.88
CA TYR A 338 -13.48 13.80 -7.46
C TYR A 338 -14.24 14.84 -6.62
N PRO A 339 -14.40 14.62 -5.30
CA PRO A 339 -14.88 15.66 -4.40
C PRO A 339 -13.93 16.85 -4.40
N GLU A 340 -14.46 18.08 -4.32
CA GLU A 340 -13.63 19.30 -4.25
C GLU A 340 -12.92 19.44 -2.90
N ARG A 341 -13.53 18.92 -1.83
CA ARG A 341 -13.04 18.99 -0.45
C ARG A 341 -13.03 17.61 0.20
N CYS A 342 -12.09 17.44 1.12
CA CYS A 342 -11.96 16.22 1.91
C CYS A 342 -13.05 16.15 2.98
N THR A 343 -13.86 15.10 2.90
CA THR A 343 -14.91 14.74 3.86
C THR A 343 -14.44 13.77 4.95
N HIS A 344 -13.15 13.46 5.01
CA HIS A 344 -12.62 12.58 6.04
C HIS A 344 -12.67 13.29 7.39
N CYS A 345 -13.10 12.56 8.42
CA CYS A 345 -13.10 13.04 9.80
C CYS A 345 -12.05 12.26 10.60
N PRO A 346 -10.79 12.73 10.67
CA PRO A 346 -9.71 12.01 11.38
C PRO A 346 -10.05 11.79 12.85
N THR A 347 -10.78 12.74 13.45
CA THR A 347 -11.46 12.57 14.74
C THR A 347 -12.96 12.75 14.55
N PRO A 348 -13.78 12.20 15.47
CA PRO A 348 -15.23 12.35 15.38
C PRO A 348 -15.72 13.81 15.45
N GLU A 349 -14.91 14.74 15.94
CA GLU A 349 -15.27 16.14 16.14
C GLU A 349 -14.71 17.06 15.04
N THR A 350 -13.77 16.60 14.23
CA THR A 350 -13.10 17.43 13.22
C THR A 350 -13.19 16.81 11.84
N GLU A 351 -13.84 17.52 10.92
CA GLU A 351 -13.73 17.25 9.48
C GLU A 351 -12.45 17.90 8.94
N CYS A 352 -11.79 17.23 7.99
CA CYS A 352 -10.57 17.76 7.37
C CYS A 352 -10.85 19.01 6.53
N GLY A 353 -11.85 18.97 5.63
CA GLY A 353 -12.30 20.11 4.83
C GLY A 353 -11.31 20.66 3.78
N ASP A 354 -10.09 20.12 3.73
CA ASP A 354 -9.02 20.54 2.82
C ASP A 354 -9.43 20.38 1.36
N ALA A 355 -9.02 21.34 0.52
CA ALA A 355 -9.23 21.27 -0.92
C ALA A 355 -8.44 20.10 -1.53
N LEU A 356 -9.16 19.20 -2.20
CA LEU A 356 -8.57 18.05 -2.91
C LEU A 356 -8.14 18.42 -4.32
N LEU A 357 -8.76 19.43 -4.92
CA LEU A 357 -8.57 19.79 -6.32
C LEU A 357 -7.93 21.17 -6.48
N VAL A 358 -7.20 21.35 -7.57
CA VAL A 358 -6.58 22.60 -8.02
C VAL A 358 -6.86 22.79 -9.50
N GLY A 359 -6.98 24.04 -9.96
CA GLY A 359 -7.26 24.37 -11.36
C GLY A 359 -8.39 25.40 -11.49
N THR A 360 -8.76 25.71 -12.73
CA THR A 360 -9.93 26.53 -13.07
C THR A 360 -11.17 25.66 -13.22
N GLU A 361 -12.37 26.28 -13.20
CA GLU A 361 -13.61 25.57 -13.51
C GLU A 361 -13.52 24.86 -14.86
N GLY A 362 -13.84 23.56 -14.89
CA GLY A 362 -13.70 22.71 -16.07
C GLY A 362 -12.37 21.93 -16.17
N GLU A 363 -11.33 22.35 -15.44
CA GLU A 363 -9.99 21.72 -15.45
C GLU A 363 -9.48 21.37 -14.04
N LEU A 364 -10.40 21.07 -13.13
CA LEU A 364 -10.04 20.67 -11.77
C LEU A 364 -9.32 19.32 -11.77
N ARG A 365 -8.10 19.29 -11.22
CA ARG A 365 -7.28 18.08 -11.06
C ARG A 365 -6.90 17.86 -9.60
N PRO A 366 -6.68 16.61 -9.16
CA PRO A 366 -6.20 16.34 -7.80
C PRO A 366 -4.91 17.07 -7.48
N LYS A 367 -4.87 17.72 -6.31
CA LYS A 367 -3.68 18.38 -5.77
C LYS A 367 -2.57 17.36 -5.50
N LYS A 368 -2.94 16.17 -5.03
CA LYS A 368 -2.05 15.03 -4.80
C LYS A 368 -2.74 13.77 -5.32
N VAL A 369 -1.96 12.91 -5.97
CA VAL A 369 -2.45 11.66 -6.57
C VAL A 369 -1.80 10.45 -5.91
N PHE A 370 -2.54 9.35 -5.84
CA PHE A 370 -2.03 8.02 -5.59
C PHE A 370 -2.46 7.13 -6.76
N LEU A 371 -1.48 6.62 -7.50
CA LEU A 371 -1.72 5.71 -8.61
C LEU A 371 -1.78 4.28 -8.06
N TYR A 372 -2.96 3.70 -8.09
CA TYR A 372 -3.20 2.33 -7.63
C TYR A 372 -3.30 1.40 -8.82
N HIS A 373 -2.50 0.33 -8.82
CA HIS A 373 -2.68 -0.78 -9.75
C HIS A 373 -3.72 -1.72 -9.15
N ASP A 374 -4.79 -2.00 -9.90
CA ASP A 374 -5.90 -2.81 -9.41
C ASP A 374 -5.41 -4.24 -9.13
N PHE A 375 -5.36 -4.62 -7.85
CA PHE A 375 -4.89 -5.94 -7.46
C PHE A 375 -5.72 -7.07 -8.08
N LYS A 376 -7.03 -6.87 -8.26
CA LYS A 376 -7.90 -7.89 -8.85
C LYS A 376 -7.52 -8.10 -10.31
N ASP A 377 -7.33 -7.01 -11.05
CA ASP A 377 -6.84 -7.05 -12.42
C ASP A 377 -5.49 -7.76 -12.54
N TYR A 378 -4.54 -7.41 -11.66
CA TYR A 378 -3.23 -8.07 -11.61
C TYR A 378 -3.33 -9.57 -11.34
N LEU A 379 -4.05 -9.97 -10.29
CA LEU A 379 -4.20 -11.38 -9.93
C LEU A 379 -4.96 -12.17 -11.00
N SER A 380 -6.05 -11.60 -11.53
CA SER A 380 -6.79 -12.19 -12.64
C SER A 380 -5.92 -12.36 -13.88
N GLY A 381 -5.01 -11.42 -14.16
CA GLY A 381 -4.03 -11.55 -15.24
C GLY A 381 -3.09 -12.74 -15.04
N LEU A 382 -2.62 -12.97 -13.81
CA LEU A 382 -1.81 -14.16 -13.48
C LEU A 382 -2.62 -15.46 -13.64
N LEU A 383 -3.83 -15.51 -13.08
CA LEU A 383 -4.69 -16.71 -13.09
C LEU A 383 -5.30 -17.02 -14.46
N SER A 384 -5.44 -16.03 -15.34
CA SER A 384 -5.90 -16.27 -16.71
C SER A 384 -4.88 -17.03 -17.57
N ARG A 385 -3.63 -17.13 -17.10
CA ARG A 385 -2.51 -17.80 -17.77
C ARG A 385 -2.22 -19.14 -17.09
N ARG A 386 -2.71 -20.23 -17.68
CA ARG A 386 -2.56 -21.59 -17.12
C ARG A 386 -1.10 -22.00 -16.88
N ASP A 387 -0.18 -21.53 -17.72
CA ASP A 387 1.25 -21.76 -17.55
C ASP A 387 1.79 -21.08 -16.29
N VAL A 388 1.35 -19.86 -16.01
CA VAL A 388 1.75 -19.10 -14.81
C VAL A 388 1.06 -19.65 -13.56
N GLU A 389 -0.22 -19.99 -13.65
CA GLU A 389 -0.97 -20.63 -12.56
C GLU A 389 -0.33 -21.96 -12.14
N ALA A 390 0.04 -22.82 -13.11
CA ALA A 390 0.71 -24.08 -12.82
C ALA A 390 2.03 -23.89 -12.07
N VAL A 391 2.83 -22.89 -12.45
CA VAL A 391 4.09 -22.55 -11.76
C VAL A 391 3.82 -22.03 -10.34
N MET A 392 2.75 -21.24 -10.14
CA MET A 392 2.40 -20.76 -8.80
C MET A 392 1.92 -21.89 -7.88
N ASP A 393 1.22 -22.87 -8.44
CA ASP A 393 0.75 -24.06 -7.73
C ASP A 393 1.91 -25.01 -7.37
N GLU A 394 2.88 -25.17 -8.28
CA GLU A 394 4.09 -25.97 -8.07
C GLU A 394 4.85 -25.55 -6.81
N ALA A 395 4.91 -24.26 -6.49
CA ALA A 395 5.56 -23.77 -5.27
C ALA A 395 4.90 -24.32 -3.97
N CYS A 396 3.57 -24.50 -3.97
CA CYS A 396 2.87 -25.11 -2.84
C CYS A 396 3.09 -26.62 -2.81
N ASP A 397 3.05 -27.28 -3.97
CA ASP A 397 3.21 -28.72 -4.11
C ASP A 397 4.62 -29.16 -3.68
N ASP A 398 5.66 -28.45 -4.12
CA ASP A 398 7.05 -28.65 -3.71
C ASP A 398 7.24 -28.51 -2.18
N LEU A 399 6.60 -27.51 -1.58
CA LEU A 399 6.66 -27.33 -0.13
C LEU A 399 5.93 -28.46 0.60
N MET A 400 4.78 -28.89 0.08
CA MET A 400 4.01 -29.98 0.66
C MET A 400 4.78 -31.31 0.61
N ASP A 401 5.43 -31.61 -0.51
CA ASP A 401 6.28 -32.79 -0.67
C ASP A 401 7.49 -32.78 0.28
N SER A 402 8.06 -31.60 0.52
CA SER A 402 9.21 -31.46 1.40
C SER A 402 8.85 -31.30 2.89
N ILE A 403 7.58 -31.20 3.28
CA ILE A 403 7.16 -30.74 4.62
C ILE A 403 7.74 -31.56 5.77
N ASN A 404 7.89 -32.87 5.58
CA ASN A 404 8.45 -33.80 6.56
C ASN A 404 9.98 -33.86 6.55
N SER A 405 10.63 -33.27 5.54
CA SER A 405 12.08 -33.12 5.49
C SER A 405 12.53 -32.02 6.46
N PRO A 406 13.73 -32.13 7.06
CA PRO A 406 14.28 -31.04 7.85
C PRO A 406 14.40 -29.77 6.98
N PRO A 407 14.15 -28.57 7.55
CA PRO A 407 14.34 -27.32 6.81
C PRO A 407 15.76 -27.23 6.24
N PRO A 408 15.93 -26.71 5.02
CA PRO A 408 17.26 -26.56 4.44
C PRO A 408 18.08 -25.58 5.31
N PRO A 409 19.41 -25.76 5.40
CA PRO A 409 20.27 -24.86 6.17
C PRO A 409 20.33 -23.44 5.58
N PHE A 410 19.88 -23.25 4.33
CA PHE A 410 19.78 -21.97 3.66
C PHE A 410 18.49 -21.92 2.84
N VAL A 411 17.72 -20.84 3.01
CA VAL A 411 16.44 -20.61 2.34
C VAL A 411 16.71 -19.91 1.00
N LYS A 412 16.43 -20.58 -0.12
CA LYS A 412 16.60 -20.04 -1.47
C LYS A 412 15.36 -19.31 -1.98
N ASN A 413 14.19 -19.78 -1.60
CA ASN A 413 12.91 -19.19 -1.95
C ASN A 413 12.02 -19.06 -0.68
N PRO A 414 11.00 -18.19 -0.68
CA PRO A 414 10.14 -18.00 0.48
C PRO A 414 9.46 -19.27 0.98
N PHE A 415 9.12 -20.20 0.07
CA PHE A 415 8.45 -21.47 0.39
C PHE A 415 9.38 -22.45 1.13
N GLU A 416 10.70 -22.29 1.09
CA GLU A 416 11.61 -23.05 1.97
C GLU A 416 11.63 -22.52 3.41
N ALA A 417 11.04 -21.34 3.68
CA ALA A 417 11.09 -20.73 5.00
C ALA A 417 10.24 -21.49 6.03
N GLN A 418 10.77 -21.62 7.24
CA GLN A 418 10.10 -22.30 8.35
C GLN A 418 8.71 -21.72 8.66
N PHE A 419 8.53 -20.41 8.47
CA PHE A 419 7.24 -19.76 8.69
C PHE A 419 6.14 -20.35 7.79
N LEU A 420 6.38 -20.49 6.48
CA LEU A 420 5.36 -21.03 5.55
C LEU A 420 5.07 -22.52 5.79
N ARG A 421 6.07 -23.29 6.22
CA ARG A 421 5.91 -24.70 6.64
C ARG A 421 4.95 -24.89 7.80
N GLN A 422 4.84 -23.89 8.68
CA GLN A 422 4.02 -23.96 9.89
C GLN A 422 2.80 -23.04 9.79
N PHE A 423 2.61 -22.36 8.67
CA PHE A 423 1.55 -21.38 8.52
C PHE A 423 0.21 -22.10 8.43
N GLY A 424 -0.66 -21.85 9.41
CA GLY A 424 -1.99 -22.46 9.48
C GLY A 424 -2.88 -22.04 8.32
N GLY A 425 -3.61 -22.99 7.76
CA GLY A 425 -4.60 -22.77 6.73
C GLY A 425 -5.93 -22.22 7.28
N PRO A 426 -6.91 -21.98 6.40
CA PRO A 426 -8.22 -21.48 6.81
C PRO A 426 -9.06 -22.51 7.58
N LYS A 427 -8.76 -23.80 7.42
CA LYS A 427 -9.39 -24.88 8.18
C LYS A 427 -8.52 -25.21 9.40
N PRO A 428 -9.14 -25.53 10.56
CA PRO A 428 -8.38 -26.01 11.71
C PRO A 428 -7.51 -27.21 11.32
N GLU A 429 -6.28 -27.25 11.84
CA GLU A 429 -5.31 -28.35 11.65
C GLU A 429 -4.77 -28.54 10.22
N THR A 430 -5.16 -27.71 9.25
CA THR A 430 -4.55 -27.72 7.92
C THR A 430 -3.44 -26.69 7.83
N LEU A 431 -2.47 -26.92 6.95
CA LEU A 431 -1.48 -25.90 6.59
C LEU A 431 -2.01 -25.01 5.46
N PHE A 432 -1.44 -23.82 5.29
CA PHE A 432 -1.78 -22.92 4.19
C PHE A 432 -1.48 -23.55 2.83
N ILE A 433 -0.38 -24.30 2.73
CA ILE A 433 0.04 -25.04 1.54
C ILE A 433 -0.84 -26.24 1.22
N ASP A 434 -1.66 -26.70 2.17
CA ASP A 434 -2.66 -27.75 1.93
C ASP A 434 -3.85 -27.12 1.18
N ARG A 435 -3.67 -27.02 -0.13
CA ARG A 435 -4.51 -26.23 -1.03
C ARG A 435 -5.72 -27.01 -1.56
N GLY A 436 -5.65 -28.34 -1.61
CA GLY A 436 -6.68 -29.16 -2.25
C GLY A 436 -6.84 -28.78 -3.73
N GLU A 437 -8.05 -28.40 -4.13
CA GLU A 437 -8.36 -27.92 -5.49
C GLU A 437 -8.29 -26.38 -5.62
N GLU A 438 -7.97 -25.66 -4.53
CA GLU A 438 -7.86 -24.19 -4.53
C GLU A 438 -6.43 -23.74 -4.83
N GLY A 439 -6.28 -22.51 -5.34
CA GLY A 439 -5.00 -21.82 -5.38
C GLY A 439 -4.67 -21.16 -4.02
N ARG A 440 -3.42 -21.24 -3.58
CA ARG A 440 -2.92 -20.63 -2.33
C ARG A 440 -1.71 -19.75 -2.62
N TYR A 441 -1.94 -18.44 -2.66
CA TYR A 441 -0.93 -17.48 -3.13
C TYR A 441 -0.42 -16.59 -1.99
N ALA A 442 0.89 -16.56 -1.81
CA ALA A 442 1.59 -15.71 -0.86
C ALA A 442 2.10 -14.45 -1.58
N PHE A 443 1.93 -13.29 -0.94
CA PHE A 443 2.39 -12.01 -1.47
C PHE A 443 3.30 -11.31 -0.47
N ALA A 444 4.42 -10.78 -0.95
CA ALA A 444 5.20 -9.81 -0.19
C ALA A 444 4.72 -8.40 -0.51
N PHE A 445 4.54 -7.61 0.55
CA PHE A 445 4.12 -6.22 0.45
C PHE A 445 5.28 -5.31 0.90
N HIS A 446 5.70 -4.42 0.01
CA HIS A 446 6.80 -3.49 0.27
C HIS A 446 6.30 -2.07 0.20
N VAL A 447 6.78 -1.23 1.12
CA VAL A 447 6.52 0.20 1.14
C VAL A 447 7.85 0.90 1.27
N ASP A 448 8.15 1.76 0.29
CA ASP A 448 9.38 2.54 0.29
C ASP A 448 9.09 4.00 -0.09
N PHE A 449 9.92 4.90 0.43
CA PHE A 449 9.85 6.33 0.15
C PHE A 449 11.21 6.84 -0.29
N PHE A 450 11.26 7.51 -1.43
CA PHE A 450 12.48 8.10 -1.96
C PHE A 450 12.22 9.54 -2.40
N ASN A 451 13.29 10.33 -2.52
CA ASN A 451 13.22 11.65 -3.12
C ASN A 451 13.60 11.54 -4.61
N PRO A 452 12.67 11.75 -5.55
CA PRO A 452 12.97 11.67 -6.98
C PRO A 452 13.98 12.74 -7.44
N GLU A 453 14.14 13.83 -6.69
CA GLU A 453 15.09 14.92 -6.99
C GLU A 453 16.45 14.73 -6.28
N GLY A 454 16.61 13.67 -5.48
CA GLY A 454 17.80 13.44 -4.65
C GLY A 454 17.87 14.33 -3.41
N MET A 455 18.84 14.10 -2.53
CA MET A 455 18.98 14.92 -1.31
C MET A 455 19.65 16.27 -1.62
N ASN A 456 18.92 17.37 -1.45
CA ASN A 456 19.47 18.72 -1.59
C ASN A 456 20.14 19.15 -0.28
N VAL A 457 21.01 20.17 -0.32
CA VAL A 457 21.65 20.76 0.89
C VAL A 457 20.61 21.22 1.92
N ARG A 458 19.39 21.54 1.48
CA ARG A 458 18.25 21.94 2.33
C ARG A 458 17.33 20.79 2.72
N GLY A 459 17.71 19.54 2.46
CA GLY A 459 16.87 18.36 2.66
C GLY A 459 15.98 18.05 1.45
N ALA A 460 15.08 17.08 1.60
CA ALA A 460 14.18 16.66 0.54
C ALA A 460 13.04 17.67 0.33
N SER A 461 12.92 18.18 -0.90
CA SER A 461 11.81 19.03 -1.36
C SER A 461 10.54 18.22 -1.63
N THR A 462 10.73 17.00 -2.14
CA THR A 462 9.65 16.12 -2.58
C THR A 462 9.92 14.68 -2.13
N SER A 463 8.88 13.96 -1.74
CA SER A 463 8.96 12.52 -1.48
C SER A 463 7.94 11.80 -2.35
N CYS A 464 8.40 10.74 -3.03
CA CYS A 464 7.56 9.77 -3.71
C CYS A 464 7.53 8.49 -2.86
N GLY A 465 6.34 7.92 -2.69
CA GLY A 465 6.16 6.62 -2.04
C GLY A 465 5.78 5.59 -3.09
N ILE A 466 6.43 4.42 -3.06
CA ILE A 466 6.02 3.25 -3.82
C ILE A 466 5.51 2.21 -2.83
N ILE A 467 4.34 1.68 -3.15
CA ILE A 467 3.81 0.49 -2.54
C ILE A 467 3.83 -0.58 -3.63
N SER A 468 4.58 -1.65 -3.42
CA SER A 468 4.67 -2.75 -4.37
C SER A 468 4.26 -4.06 -3.72
N MET A 469 3.73 -4.96 -4.54
CA MET A 469 3.37 -6.29 -4.12
C MET A 469 3.93 -7.30 -5.12
N ALA A 470 4.50 -8.38 -4.62
CA ALA A 470 5.10 -9.43 -5.42
C ALA A 470 4.50 -10.79 -5.04
N CYS A 471 4.04 -11.56 -6.04
CA CYS A 471 3.62 -12.94 -5.83
C CYS A 471 4.86 -13.80 -5.54
N LEU A 472 4.91 -14.38 -4.35
CA LEU A 472 6.04 -15.19 -3.88
C LEU A 472 6.00 -16.63 -4.39
N ASN A 473 4.89 -17.05 -5.00
CA ASN A 473 4.76 -18.35 -5.64
C ASN A 473 5.47 -18.41 -7.00
N LEU A 474 5.79 -17.25 -7.59
CA LEU A 474 6.55 -17.20 -8.84
C LEU A 474 8.05 -17.39 -8.58
N PRO A 475 8.78 -18.06 -9.48
CA PRO A 475 10.23 -18.19 -9.38
C PRO A 475 10.91 -16.82 -9.46
N LEU A 476 12.12 -16.73 -8.92
CA LEU A 476 12.90 -15.48 -8.87
C LEU A 476 13.56 -15.13 -10.21
N ASP A 477 13.57 -16.05 -11.18
CA ASP A 477 14.36 -15.99 -12.41
C ASP A 477 13.51 -15.95 -13.69
#